data_AF-A0A1A9F022-F1
#
_entry.id   AF-A0A1A9F022-F1
#
_cell.length_a   1.000
_cell.length_b   1.000
_cell.length_c   1.000
_cell.angle_alpha   90.00
_cell.angle_beta   90.00
_cell.angle_gamma   90.00
#
_symmetry.space_group_name_H-M   'P 1'
#
loop_
_entity.id
_entity.type
_entity.pdbx_description
1 polymer ?
#
loop_
_entity_poly.entity_id
_entity_poly.type
_entity_poly.pdbx_seq_one_letter_code
_entity_poly.pdbx_strand_id
1 'polypeptide(L)'
;MSDATTLDSSTDSTETGQTKSGFLALVSRMIFEEKLPVRFMYKSVPEHLNDTGWRLFSGYEDEAYLQDEVANLTPVPLEKLYSMDDSLEEKLAFNAGTVWERQPGCDWERIHDFRIPSPSVDVTITNDPEQFNS
;
A
#
# COMPACT_ATOMS: atom_id res chain seq x y z
N MET A 1 14.31 -17.86 43.85
CA MET A 1 15.20 -17.53 42.73
C MET A 1 14.62 -18.17 41.48
N SER A 2 14.52 -17.37 40.41
CA SER A 2 14.26 -17.74 39.02
C SER A 2 12.81 -17.99 38.61
N ASP A 3 12.18 -16.86 38.29
CA ASP A 3 11.08 -16.65 37.35
C ASP A 3 11.46 -17.13 35.94
N ALA A 4 10.51 -17.69 35.20
CA ALA A 4 10.55 -17.77 33.74
C ALA A 4 9.11 -17.83 33.23
N THR A 5 8.49 -16.65 33.14
CA THR A 5 7.24 -16.42 32.42
C THR A 5 7.45 -16.67 30.92
N THR A 6 6.73 -17.64 30.37
CA THR A 6 6.62 -17.90 28.93
C THR A 6 5.96 -16.71 28.25
N LEU A 7 6.66 -16.08 27.30
CA LEU A 7 6.15 -14.99 26.48
C LEU A 7 5.30 -15.58 25.34
N ASP A 8 3.98 -15.48 25.47
CA ASP A 8 3.02 -15.83 24.41
C ASP A 8 3.11 -14.77 23.29
N SER A 9 3.46 -15.22 22.08
CA SER A 9 3.51 -14.38 20.87
C SER A 9 2.11 -14.25 20.27
N SER A 10 1.32 -13.33 20.80
CA SER A 10 0.02 -12.95 20.25
C SER A 10 0.08 -11.53 19.67
N THR A 11 0.65 -11.38 18.47
CA THR A 11 0.78 -10.07 17.76
C THR A 11 -0.08 -9.95 16.50
N ASP A 12 -0.96 -10.91 16.20
CA ASP A 12 -1.69 -10.95 14.92
C ASP A 12 -3.04 -10.19 14.93
N SER A 13 -3.64 -9.98 16.10
CA SER A 13 -5.05 -9.57 16.21
C SER A 13 -5.32 -8.07 16.19
N THR A 14 -4.31 -7.21 15.99
CA THR A 14 -4.48 -5.73 15.99
C THR A 14 -4.23 -5.07 14.63
N GLU A 15 -3.85 -5.83 13.60
CA GLU A 15 -3.37 -5.27 12.32
C GLU A 15 -4.41 -5.25 11.19
N THR A 16 -5.60 -5.83 11.41
CA THR A 16 -6.74 -5.86 10.48
C THR A 16 -7.77 -4.79 10.86
N GLY A 17 -7.37 -3.53 10.76
CA GLY A 17 -8.15 -2.37 11.21
C GLY A 17 -8.34 -1.32 10.12
N GLN A 18 -8.62 -1.75 8.88
CA GLN A 18 -8.87 -0.83 7.76
C GLN A 18 -9.82 0.30 8.18
N THR A 19 -9.30 1.52 8.28
CA THR A 19 -10.13 2.73 8.36
C THR A 19 -10.93 2.80 7.07
N LYS A 20 -12.20 2.40 7.14
CA LYS A 20 -13.16 2.42 6.02
C LYS A 20 -13.32 3.86 5.54
N SER A 21 -12.63 4.24 4.48
CA SER A 21 -12.89 5.50 3.79
C SER A 21 -12.72 5.34 2.28
N GLY A 22 -11.67 4.66 1.83
CA GLY A 22 -11.45 4.38 0.41
C GLY A 22 -11.98 3.03 -0.09
N PHE A 23 -12.19 2.94 -1.40
CA PHE A 23 -12.53 1.71 -2.13
C PHE A 23 -11.71 1.52 -3.42
N LEU A 24 -10.82 2.47 -3.74
CA LEU A 24 -9.91 2.42 -4.87
C LEU A 24 -8.48 2.14 -4.40
N ALA A 25 -7.78 1.28 -5.10
CA ALA A 25 -6.33 1.14 -5.02
C ALA A 25 -5.69 1.69 -6.29
N LEU A 26 -4.45 2.16 -6.23
CA LEU A 26 -3.69 2.46 -7.44
C LEU A 26 -2.94 1.22 -7.88
N VAL A 27 -3.07 0.88 -9.16
CA VAL A 27 -2.58 -0.37 -9.72
C VAL A 27 -1.76 -0.05 -10.96
N SER A 28 -0.58 -0.66 -11.06
CA SER A 28 0.27 -0.55 -12.26
C SER A 28 -0.52 -0.95 -13.50
N ARG A 29 -0.51 -0.08 -14.52
CA ARG A 29 -1.15 -0.35 -15.81
C ARG A 29 -0.61 -1.60 -16.50
N MET A 30 0.66 -1.94 -16.26
CA MET A 30 1.32 -3.15 -16.74
C MET A 30 0.54 -4.44 -16.40
N ILE A 31 -0.14 -4.49 -15.25
CA ILE A 31 -1.02 -5.61 -14.87
C ILE A 31 -2.13 -5.84 -15.90
N PHE A 32 -2.67 -4.77 -16.49
CA PHE A 32 -3.75 -4.86 -17.48
C PHE A 32 -3.24 -4.94 -18.91
N GLU A 33 -2.24 -4.13 -19.25
CA GLU A 33 -1.70 -3.99 -20.60
C GLU A 33 -0.92 -5.24 -21.02
N GLU A 34 -0.09 -5.76 -20.12
CA GLU A 34 0.73 -6.94 -20.35
C GLU A 34 0.12 -8.22 -19.76
N LYS A 35 -1.05 -8.10 -19.10
CA LYS A 35 -1.76 -9.21 -18.43
C LYS A 35 -0.90 -9.93 -17.39
N LEU A 36 -0.12 -9.17 -16.64
CA LEU A 36 0.76 -9.68 -15.59
C LEU A 36 0.01 -9.81 -14.25
N PRO A 37 0.33 -10.81 -13.42
CA PRO A 37 -0.23 -10.92 -12.08
C PRO A 37 0.34 -9.84 -11.16
N VAL A 38 -0.42 -9.47 -10.11
CA VAL A 38 0.12 -8.67 -9.00
C VAL A 38 1.15 -9.51 -8.26
N ARG A 39 2.30 -8.94 -7.93
CA ARG A 39 3.33 -9.63 -7.14
C ARG A 39 3.95 -8.81 -6.04
N PHE A 40 3.74 -7.51 -6.07
CA PHE A 40 4.23 -6.62 -5.05
C PHE A 40 3.14 -5.61 -4.72
N MET A 41 2.92 -5.37 -3.43
CA MET A 41 1.99 -4.32 -3.00
C MET A 41 2.39 -3.76 -1.64
N TYR A 42 2.13 -2.48 -1.47
CA TYR A 42 2.28 -1.83 -0.17
C TYR A 42 1.11 -0.87 0.08
N LYS A 43 0.90 -0.56 1.36
CA LYS A 43 -0.12 0.40 1.78
C LYS A 43 0.51 1.67 2.33
N SER A 44 0.42 2.75 1.54
CA SER A 44 0.78 4.11 1.94
C SER A 44 -0.38 4.80 2.65
N VAL A 45 -0.17 6.06 3.03
CA VAL A 45 -1.25 6.95 3.48
C VAL A 45 -2.16 7.24 2.29
N PRO A 46 -3.48 7.07 2.41
CA PRO A 46 -4.43 7.48 1.38
C PRO A 46 -4.27 8.95 0.98
N GLU A 47 -4.26 9.23 -0.32
CA GLU A 47 -4.12 10.61 -0.81
C GLU A 47 -5.44 11.37 -0.86
N HIS A 48 -6.56 10.67 -0.99
CA HIS A 48 -7.90 11.26 -1.06
C HIS A 48 -8.97 10.32 -0.49
N LEU A 49 -10.20 10.82 -0.31
CA LEU A 49 -11.29 10.10 0.37
C LEU A 49 -11.54 8.68 -0.18
N ASN A 50 -11.51 8.51 -1.50
CA ASN A 50 -11.77 7.22 -2.15
C ASN A 50 -10.53 6.31 -2.22
N ASP A 51 -9.34 6.80 -1.88
CA ASP A 51 -8.09 6.04 -1.93
C ASP A 51 -8.00 5.14 -0.69
N THR A 52 -7.66 3.89 -0.89
CA THR A 52 -7.42 2.93 0.19
C THR A 52 -6.00 3.04 0.75
N GLY A 53 -5.11 3.71 0.01
CA GLY A 53 -3.67 3.76 0.25
C GLY A 53 -2.91 2.59 -0.37
N TRP A 54 -3.60 1.61 -0.97
CA TRP A 54 -2.93 0.48 -1.61
C TRP A 54 -2.32 0.87 -2.95
N ARG A 55 -1.07 0.44 -3.15
CA ARG A 55 -0.32 0.51 -4.40
C ARG A 55 0.06 -0.91 -4.80
N LEU A 56 -0.33 -1.34 -6.00
CA LEU A 56 -0.16 -2.72 -6.50
C LEU A 56 0.65 -2.74 -7.79
N PHE A 57 1.61 -3.66 -7.87
CA PHE A 57 2.60 -3.76 -8.94
C PHE A 57 2.78 -5.22 -9.40
N SER A 58 3.24 -5.40 -10.63
CA SER A 58 3.55 -6.71 -11.19
C SER A 58 4.92 -7.26 -10.73
N GLY A 59 5.78 -6.38 -10.21
CA GLY A 59 7.17 -6.67 -9.84
C GLY A 59 8.15 -6.58 -11.02
N TYR A 60 7.68 -6.13 -12.18
CA TYR A 60 8.47 -5.96 -13.41
C TYR A 60 8.65 -4.51 -13.83
N GLU A 61 8.08 -3.58 -13.07
CA GLU A 61 8.25 -2.15 -13.26
C GLU A 61 9.71 -1.75 -13.04
N ASP A 62 10.29 -1.04 -14.02
CA ASP A 62 11.63 -0.47 -13.88
C ASP A 62 11.59 0.89 -13.17
N GLU A 63 12.76 1.41 -12.83
CA GLU A 63 12.86 2.69 -12.10
C GLU A 63 12.24 3.86 -12.87
N ALA A 64 12.36 3.89 -14.20
CA ALA A 64 11.77 4.94 -15.03
C ALA A 64 10.24 4.88 -15.02
N TYR A 65 9.67 3.68 -15.04
CA TYR A 65 8.24 3.45 -14.93
C TYR A 65 7.70 3.87 -13.56
N LEU A 66 8.42 3.55 -12.49
CA LEU A 66 8.03 3.92 -11.13
C LEU A 66 8.12 5.43 -10.86
N GLN A 67 8.93 6.19 -11.61
CA GLN A 67 9.03 7.64 -11.45
C GLN A 67 7.79 8.42 -11.93
N ASP A 68 7.00 7.87 -12.85
CA ASP A 68 5.79 8.51 -13.38
C ASP A 68 4.52 7.79 -12.90
N GLU A 69 4.30 7.76 -11.59
CA GLU A 69 3.14 7.10 -10.98
C GLU A 69 1.81 7.66 -11.51
N VAL A 70 1.75 8.95 -11.84
CA VAL A 70 0.52 9.61 -12.32
C VAL A 70 0.10 9.06 -13.70
N ALA A 71 1.06 8.80 -14.59
CA ALA A 71 0.76 8.21 -15.89
C ALA A 71 0.62 6.67 -15.85
N ASN A 72 1.37 6.02 -14.95
CA ASN A 72 1.57 4.57 -14.97
C ASN A 72 0.71 3.80 -13.97
N LEU A 73 0.12 4.46 -12.98
CA LEU A 73 -0.86 3.86 -12.09
C LEU A 73 -2.28 4.27 -12.49
N THR A 74 -3.22 3.37 -12.30
CA THR A 74 -4.65 3.63 -12.52
C THR A 74 -5.45 3.26 -11.28
N PRO A 75 -6.48 4.06 -10.91
CA PRO A 75 -7.39 3.69 -9.83
C PRO A 75 -8.25 2.49 -10.23
N VAL A 76 -8.35 1.51 -9.33
CA VAL A 76 -9.10 0.27 -9.53
C VAL A 76 -9.93 -0.03 -8.28
N PRO A 77 -11.23 -0.34 -8.41
CA PRO A 77 -12.04 -0.79 -7.28
C PRO A 77 -11.52 -2.11 -6.70
N LEU A 78 -11.51 -2.23 -5.36
CA LEU A 78 -11.08 -3.45 -4.68
C LEU A 78 -11.87 -4.69 -5.15
N GLU A 79 -13.17 -4.55 -5.40
CA GLU A 79 -14.00 -5.66 -5.91
C GLU A 79 -13.47 -6.24 -7.23
N LYS A 80 -12.94 -5.39 -8.12
CA LYS A 80 -12.33 -5.84 -9.37
C LYS A 80 -11.04 -6.60 -9.12
N LEU A 81 -10.23 -6.15 -8.16
CA LEU A 81 -9.00 -6.84 -7.77
C LEU A 81 -9.30 -8.24 -7.23
N TYR A 82 -10.28 -8.38 -6.34
CA TYR A 82 -10.69 -9.68 -5.79
C TYR A 82 -11.22 -10.63 -6.87
N SER A 83 -11.91 -10.09 -7.89
CA SER A 83 -12.38 -10.90 -9.03
C SER A 83 -11.24 -11.39 -9.94
N MET A 84 -10.10 -10.70 -9.93
CA MET A 84 -8.92 -11.06 -10.72
C MET A 84 -8.02 -12.05 -9.97
N ASP A 85 -7.94 -11.91 -8.65
CA ASP A 85 -7.10 -12.71 -7.77
C ASP A 85 -7.71 -12.68 -6.35
N ASP A 86 -8.33 -13.78 -5.95
CA ASP A 86 -9.05 -13.93 -4.68
C ASP A 86 -8.11 -13.85 -3.47
N SER A 87 -6.84 -14.23 -3.65
CA SER A 87 -5.82 -14.12 -2.60
C SER A 87 -5.59 -12.69 -2.11
N LEU A 88 -6.00 -11.67 -2.90
CA LEU A 88 -5.87 -10.26 -2.52
C LEU A 88 -6.86 -9.83 -1.44
N GLU A 89 -8.01 -10.49 -1.29
CA GLU A 89 -9.06 -10.05 -0.37
C GLU A 89 -8.58 -10.01 1.08
N GLU A 90 -7.88 -11.06 1.51
CA GLU A 90 -7.31 -11.14 2.86
C GLU A 90 -6.19 -10.11 3.05
N LYS A 91 -5.34 -9.90 2.03
CA LYS A 91 -4.13 -9.08 2.16
C LYS A 91 -4.44 -7.58 2.13
N LEU A 92 -5.43 -7.16 1.34
CA LEU A 92 -5.83 -5.76 1.24
C LEU A 92 -6.63 -5.27 2.45
N ALA A 93 -6.98 -6.15 3.40
CA ALA A 93 -7.62 -5.78 4.66
C ALA A 93 -6.65 -5.23 5.73
N PHE A 94 -5.34 -5.32 5.51
CA PHE A 94 -4.30 -4.91 6.47
C PHE A 94 -4.13 -3.38 6.58
N ASN A 95 -3.55 -2.93 7.70
CA ASN A 95 -3.27 -1.52 7.99
C ASN A 95 -2.13 -0.91 7.17
N ALA A 96 -2.05 0.43 7.16
CA ALA A 96 -0.95 1.16 6.50
C ALA A 96 0.40 0.75 7.08
N GLY A 97 1.45 0.79 6.26
CA GLY A 97 2.76 0.23 6.62
C GLY A 97 2.93 -1.25 6.25
N THR A 98 1.90 -1.89 5.72
CA THR A 98 1.98 -3.29 5.29
C THR A 98 2.53 -3.41 3.87
N VAL A 99 3.42 -4.39 3.68
CA VAL A 99 4.03 -4.72 2.39
C VAL A 99 3.95 -6.23 2.17
N TRP A 100 3.56 -6.62 0.97
CA TRP A 100 3.44 -8.01 0.55
C TRP A 100 4.18 -8.23 -0.76
N GLU A 101 4.86 -9.36 -0.87
CA GLU A 101 5.49 -9.83 -2.09
C GLU A 101 5.15 -11.30 -2.35
N ARG A 102 5.10 -11.72 -3.61
CA ARG A 102 5.09 -13.15 -3.96
C ARG A 102 5.96 -13.43 -5.17
N GLN A 103 6.72 -14.52 -5.09
CA GLN A 103 7.46 -15.06 -6.22
C GLN A 103 6.53 -15.84 -7.17
N PRO A 104 6.92 -16.06 -8.44
CA PRO A 104 6.12 -16.84 -9.37
C PRO A 104 5.83 -18.26 -8.83
N GLY A 105 4.55 -18.58 -8.62
CA GLY A 105 4.12 -19.89 -8.13
C GLY A 105 4.22 -20.09 -6.61
N CYS A 106 4.53 -19.03 -5.86
CA CYS A 106 4.58 -19.04 -4.40
C CYS A 106 3.42 -18.25 -3.78
N ASP A 107 3.17 -18.49 -2.49
CA ASP A 107 2.23 -17.71 -1.69
C ASP A 107 2.80 -16.33 -1.34
N TRP A 108 1.93 -15.45 -0.81
CA TRP A 108 2.30 -14.13 -0.33
C TRP A 108 3.15 -14.17 0.93
N GLU A 109 4.23 -13.40 0.92
CA GLU A 109 5.16 -13.20 2.03
C GLU A 109 5.11 -11.75 2.50
N ARG A 110 5.19 -11.56 3.82
CA ARG A 110 5.19 -10.23 4.42
C ARG A 110 6.60 -9.66 4.42
N ILE A 111 6.75 -8.46 3.89
CA ILE A 111 8.03 -7.77 3.81
C ILE A 111 8.10 -6.69 4.89
N HIS A 112 9.20 -6.68 5.66
CA HIS A 112 9.36 -5.80 6.83
C HIS A 112 10.47 -4.76 6.66
N ASP A 113 11.38 -4.96 5.71
CA ASP A 113 12.55 -4.12 5.44
C ASP A 113 12.35 -3.14 4.28
N PHE A 114 11.19 -3.17 3.62
CA PHE A 114 10.84 -2.23 2.57
C PHE A 114 10.49 -0.84 3.14
N ARG A 115 11.12 0.21 2.61
CA ARG A 115 10.76 1.60 2.93
C ARG A 115 9.69 2.10 1.97
N ILE A 116 8.46 2.19 2.47
CA ILE A 116 7.33 2.75 1.72
C ILE A 116 7.64 4.21 1.34
N PRO A 117 7.59 4.57 0.05
CA PRO A 117 7.74 5.94 -0.39
C PRO A 117 6.73 6.85 0.31
N SER A 118 7.21 7.96 0.85
CA SER A 118 6.34 8.99 1.43
C SER A 118 6.34 10.19 0.48
N PRO A 119 5.17 10.77 0.16
CA PRO A 119 5.13 11.98 -0.64
C PRO A 119 5.91 13.09 0.07
N SER A 120 6.78 13.77 -0.66
CA SER A 120 7.51 14.93 -0.15
C SER A 120 6.53 16.10 -0.07
N VAL A 121 6.01 16.39 1.13
CA VAL A 121 5.20 17.59 1.34
C VAL A 121 6.15 18.74 1.60
N ASP A 122 6.36 19.61 0.62
CA ASP A 122 7.06 20.89 0.81
C ASP A 122 6.18 21.82 1.64
N VAL A 123 6.29 21.72 2.98
CA VAL A 123 5.61 22.62 3.90
C VAL A 123 6.37 23.94 3.94
N THR A 124 5.90 24.94 3.20
CA THR A 124 6.37 26.33 3.39
C THR A 124 5.70 26.90 4.64
N ILE A 125 6.36 26.82 5.80
CA ILE A 125 5.94 27.54 7.00
C ILE A 125 6.34 29.00 6.80
N THR A 126 5.41 29.84 6.32
CA THR A 126 5.59 31.29 6.38
C THR A 126 5.14 31.77 7.76
N ASN A 127 6.03 32.48 8.46
CA ASN A 127 5.73 33.12 9.74
C ASN A 127 5.39 34.61 9.54
N ASP A 128 4.94 34.99 8.34
CA ASP A 128 4.70 36.37 7.96
C ASP A 128 3.29 36.85 8.40
N PRO A 129 3.18 37.72 9.42
CA PRO A 129 1.89 38.17 9.93
C PRO A 129 1.13 39.09 8.96
N GLU A 130 1.75 39.57 7.88
CA GLU A 130 1.10 40.48 6.94
C GLU A 130 0.11 39.79 5.97
N GLN A 131 0.18 38.47 5.79
CA GLN A 131 -0.74 37.72 4.90
C GLN A 131 -2.15 37.51 5.49
N PHE A 132 -2.38 37.75 6.78
CA PHE A 132 -3.67 37.52 7.44
C PHE A 132 -4.64 38.72 7.41
N ASN A 133 -4.22 39.88 6.88
CA ASN A 133 -4.96 41.14 6.99
C ASN A 133 -5.44 41.75 5.66
N SER A 134 -5.54 40.96 4.58
CA SER A 134 -6.10 41.43 3.28
C SER A 134 -7.47 40.84 2.97
#